data_AF-A0A9P0ZD53-F1
#
_entry.id   AF-A0A9P0ZD53-F1
#
_cell.length_a   1.000
_cell.length_b   1.000
_cell.length_c   1.000
_cell.angle_alpha   90.00
_cell.angle_beta   90.00
_cell.angle_gamma   90.00
#
_symmetry.space_group_name_H-M   'P 1'
#
loop_
_entity.id
_entity.type
_entity.pdbx_description
1 polymer ?
#
loop_
_entity_poly.entity_id
_entity_poly.type
_entity_poly.pdbx_seq_one_letter_code
_entity_poly.pdbx_strand_id
1 'polypeptide(L)'
;MDTLTLDLATEMFNFQTGDLTGRRQNVSFPDIIFGCGHTNHFTDNDTRISGIVGLGSSRYSLINQIGGNRFSYCLVPLSHLNVSSKLQFGSHPATVVRGLPEVVSTPLILKPPRIFYYLTLLGISVGNQTVVPPTGGNHQQHRGNIYIDSGTTFSFLPTDLYFGLEETVKSSIGQEPMKPDPKRRFLRLCYQGLRPEDVPVLTARFEGGGDLKLNPVNSFVNVGDGIGCLAFAPTKGVPVFGNVAHTNFLVEYDLEKMVVSFMPTDCAKWK
;
A
#
# COMPACT_ATOMS: atom_id res chain seq x y z
N MET A 1 5.69 -29.38 -1.94
CA MET A 1 4.90 -28.26 -2.48
C MET A 1 3.52 -28.83 -2.70
N ASP A 2 2.62 -28.61 -1.76
CA ASP A 2 1.24 -29.05 -1.93
C ASP A 2 0.60 -28.12 -2.96
N THR A 3 0.22 -28.68 -4.10
CA THR A 3 -0.67 -28.02 -5.05
C THR A 3 -1.99 -27.77 -4.35
N LEU A 4 -2.23 -26.52 -3.93
CA LEU A 4 -3.55 -26.05 -3.54
C LEU A 4 -4.43 -26.08 -4.79
N THR A 5 -5.20 -27.14 -4.96
CA THR A 5 -6.30 -27.17 -5.93
C THR A 5 -7.36 -26.20 -5.42
N LEU A 6 -7.56 -25.08 -6.12
CA LEU A 6 -8.61 -24.11 -5.84
C LEU A 6 -9.73 -24.31 -6.86
N ASP A 7 -10.95 -24.46 -6.37
CA ASP A 7 -12.13 -24.50 -7.23
C ASP A 7 -12.43 -23.08 -7.73
N LEU A 8 -12.79 -22.97 -9.01
CA LEU A 8 -13.31 -21.72 -9.58
C LEU A 8 -14.83 -21.75 -9.58
N ALA A 9 -15.43 -20.62 -9.24
CA ALA A 9 -16.86 -20.40 -9.31
C ALA A 9 -17.18 -19.08 -10.00
N THR A 10 -18.45 -18.91 -10.38
CA THR A 10 -18.99 -17.68 -10.95
C THR A 10 -20.19 -17.23 -10.14
N GLU A 11 -20.30 -15.92 -9.87
CA GLU A 11 -21.47 -15.35 -9.17
C GLU A 11 -21.73 -13.90 -9.61
N MET A 12 -22.90 -13.39 -9.29
CA MET A 12 -23.26 -11.99 -9.45
C MET A 12 -22.72 -11.13 -8.31
N PHE A 13 -21.91 -10.12 -8.64
CA PHE A 13 -21.45 -9.13 -7.67
C PHE A 13 -22.28 -7.86 -7.77
N ASN A 14 -22.75 -7.35 -6.64
CA ASN A 14 -23.60 -6.17 -6.55
C ASN A 14 -22.87 -5.02 -5.88
N PHE A 15 -22.91 -3.83 -6.49
CA PHE A 15 -22.30 -2.61 -5.97
C PHE A 15 -23.32 -1.48 -5.91
N GLN A 16 -23.11 -0.54 -5.00
CA GLN A 16 -23.83 0.73 -5.00
C GLN A 16 -23.04 1.75 -5.80
N THR A 17 -23.73 2.42 -6.73
CA THR A 17 -23.22 3.61 -7.40
C THR A 17 -23.60 4.85 -6.61
N GLY A 18 -22.74 5.86 -6.63
CA GLY A 18 -23.07 7.21 -6.21
C GLY A 18 -22.81 8.14 -7.38
N ASP A 19 -23.84 8.87 -7.83
CA ASP A 19 -23.64 9.98 -8.76
C ASP A 19 -23.41 11.30 -8.02
N LEU A 20 -23.05 12.35 -8.77
CA LEU A 20 -22.84 13.71 -8.24
C LEU A 20 -24.09 14.30 -7.57
N THR A 21 -25.27 13.69 -7.76
CA THR A 21 -26.54 14.11 -7.15
C THR A 21 -26.85 13.34 -5.86
N GLY A 22 -25.98 12.41 -5.44
CA GLY A 22 -26.15 11.59 -4.25
C GLY A 22 -27.16 10.44 -4.43
N ARG A 23 -27.62 10.20 -5.67
CA ARG A 23 -28.56 9.10 -5.95
C ARG A 23 -27.79 7.79 -5.91
N ARG A 24 -28.30 6.87 -5.09
CA ARG A 24 -27.75 5.52 -4.98
C ARG A 24 -28.52 4.56 -5.88
N GLN A 25 -27.82 3.88 -6.78
CA GLN A 25 -28.39 2.81 -7.58
C GLN A 25 -27.56 1.55 -7.43
N ASN A 26 -28.22 0.40 -7.36
CA ASN A 26 -27.53 -0.88 -7.36
C ASN A 26 -27.15 -1.23 -8.80
N VAL A 27 -25.89 -1.61 -9.00
CA VAL A 27 -25.38 -2.15 -10.26
C VAL A 27 -24.88 -3.56 -10.01
N SER A 28 -25.22 -4.47 -10.92
CA SER A 28 -24.92 -5.88 -10.83
C SER A 28 -23.99 -6.28 -11.97
N PHE A 29 -22.93 -7.01 -11.64
CA PHE A 29 -22.04 -7.63 -12.61
C PHE A 29 -22.21 -9.14 -12.52
N PRO A 30 -22.87 -9.78 -13.51
CA PRO A 30 -22.99 -11.22 -13.55
C PRO A 30 -21.66 -11.88 -13.91
N ASP A 31 -21.58 -13.19 -13.72
CA ASP A 31 -20.50 -14.05 -14.21
C ASP A 31 -19.08 -13.67 -13.73
N ILE A 32 -18.97 -13.07 -12.54
CA ILE A 32 -17.67 -12.78 -11.94
C ILE A 32 -17.03 -14.10 -11.49
N ILE A 33 -15.89 -14.41 -12.08
CA ILE A 33 -15.06 -15.59 -11.77
C ILE A 33 -14.21 -15.30 -10.53
N PHE A 34 -14.26 -16.19 -9.55
CA PHE A 34 -13.40 -16.12 -8.36
C PHE A 34 -13.01 -17.52 -7.88
N GLY A 35 -11.98 -17.59 -7.03
CA GLY A 35 -11.54 -18.84 -6.40
C GLY A 35 -12.23 -19.09 -5.07
N CYS A 36 -12.62 -20.34 -4.82
CA CYS A 36 -13.26 -20.76 -3.58
C CYS A 36 -12.22 -21.08 -2.49
N GLY A 37 -12.09 -20.18 -1.51
CA GLY A 37 -11.28 -20.43 -0.32
C GLY A 37 -12.05 -21.28 0.70
N HIS A 38 -11.67 -22.55 0.85
CA HIS A 38 -12.28 -23.48 1.82
C HIS A 38 -11.88 -23.19 3.28
N THR A 39 -10.72 -22.56 3.47
CA THR A 39 -10.18 -22.24 4.80
C THR A 39 -9.40 -20.94 4.70
N ASN A 40 -9.96 -19.87 5.26
CA ASN A 40 -9.41 -18.52 5.17
C ASN A 40 -8.99 -18.04 6.56
N HIS A 41 -7.68 -18.00 6.80
CA HIS A 41 -7.09 -17.47 8.04
C HIS A 41 -5.96 -16.51 7.70
N PHE A 42 -5.89 -15.39 8.43
CA PHE A 42 -4.66 -14.61 8.54
C PHE A 42 -3.78 -15.18 9.66
N THR A 43 -2.47 -14.97 9.56
CA THR A 43 -1.44 -15.59 10.41
C THR A 43 -1.51 -15.26 11.90
N ASP A 44 -2.30 -14.25 12.31
CA ASP A 44 -2.52 -13.91 13.71
C ASP A 44 -4.03 -13.98 14.05
N ASN A 45 -4.32 -14.68 15.14
CA ASN A 45 -5.64 -15.17 15.57
C ASN A 45 -6.78 -14.13 15.59
N ASP A 46 -7.99 -14.63 15.33
CA ASP A 46 -9.34 -14.07 15.53
C ASP A 46 -10.02 -13.23 14.44
N THR A 47 -9.37 -12.88 13.34
CA THR A 47 -10.09 -12.22 12.22
C THR A 47 -10.47 -13.24 11.15
N ARG A 48 -11.71 -13.77 11.22
CA ARG A 48 -12.28 -14.55 10.12
C ARG A 48 -12.53 -13.63 8.94
N ILE A 49 -11.79 -13.82 7.86
CA ILE A 49 -12.05 -13.16 6.57
C ILE A 49 -12.82 -14.09 5.65
N SER A 50 -13.73 -13.54 4.85
CA SER A 50 -14.46 -14.32 3.84
C SER A 50 -13.62 -14.59 2.59
N GLY A 51 -12.55 -13.84 2.37
CA GLY A 51 -11.66 -13.98 1.23
C GLY A 51 -10.85 -12.71 0.94
N ILE A 52 -10.29 -12.63 -0.26
CA ILE A 52 -9.48 -11.51 -0.74
C ILE A 52 -10.06 -11.01 -2.06
N VAL A 53 -10.26 -9.70 -2.17
CA VAL A 53 -10.61 -9.05 -3.44
C VAL A 53 -9.34 -8.68 -4.19
N GLY A 54 -9.04 -9.40 -5.27
CA GLY A 54 -7.88 -9.12 -6.11
C GLY A 54 -8.12 -7.92 -7.02
N LEU A 55 -7.33 -6.85 -6.86
CA LEU A 55 -7.37 -5.65 -7.70
C LEU A 55 -6.21 -5.55 -8.69
N GLY A 56 -5.37 -6.58 -8.78
CA GLY A 56 -4.18 -6.63 -9.63
C GLY A 56 -4.45 -6.57 -11.14
N SER A 57 -3.40 -6.72 -11.94
CA SER A 57 -3.45 -6.56 -13.41
C SER A 57 -3.89 -7.81 -14.19
N SER A 58 -4.19 -8.90 -13.49
CA SER A 58 -4.66 -10.16 -14.09
C SER A 58 -6.07 -10.03 -14.64
N ARG A 59 -6.40 -10.75 -15.72
CA ARG A 59 -7.77 -10.80 -16.28
C ARG A 59 -8.84 -11.27 -15.29
N TYR A 60 -8.44 -11.97 -14.23
CA TYR A 60 -9.33 -12.46 -13.17
C TYR A 60 -9.46 -11.47 -11.99
N SER A 61 -8.80 -10.32 -12.04
CA SER A 61 -9.01 -9.29 -11.01
C SER A 61 -10.38 -8.66 -11.14
N LEU A 62 -10.96 -8.22 -10.02
CA LEU A 62 -12.30 -7.65 -10.00
C LEU A 62 -12.40 -6.44 -10.94
N ILE A 63 -11.40 -5.55 -10.92
CA ILE A 63 -11.37 -4.34 -11.76
C ILE A 63 -11.46 -4.68 -13.26
N ASN A 64 -10.76 -5.73 -13.71
CA ASN A 64 -10.79 -6.15 -15.11
C ASN A 64 -12.10 -6.85 -15.48
N GLN A 65 -12.65 -7.67 -14.57
CA GLN A 65 -13.91 -8.39 -14.81
C GLN A 65 -15.12 -7.46 -14.88
N ILE A 66 -15.13 -6.36 -14.13
CA ILE A 66 -16.19 -5.33 -14.20
C ILE A 66 -16.00 -4.34 -15.36
N GLY A 67 -14.98 -4.54 -16.22
CA GLY A 67 -14.65 -3.64 -17.33
C GLY A 67 -14.14 -2.27 -16.90
N GLY A 68 -13.63 -2.15 -15.67
CA GLY A 68 -13.12 -0.90 -15.13
C GLY A 68 -11.66 -0.65 -15.52
N ASN A 69 -11.31 0.63 -15.71
CA ASN A 69 -9.95 1.08 -15.99
C ASN A 69 -9.42 2.07 -14.94
N ARG A 70 -10.21 2.36 -13.91
CA ARG A 70 -9.84 3.26 -12.82
C ARG A 70 -10.46 2.79 -11.51
N PHE A 71 -9.70 2.88 -10.44
CA PHE A 71 -10.21 2.70 -9.08
C PHE A 71 -9.41 3.54 -8.11
N SER A 72 -10.00 3.83 -6.94
CA SER A 72 -9.31 4.56 -5.90
C SER A 72 -9.70 4.05 -4.52
N TYR A 73 -8.78 4.12 -3.57
CA TYR A 73 -9.09 3.84 -2.18
C TYR A 73 -8.51 4.90 -1.25
N CYS A 74 -9.09 5.01 -0.06
CA CYS A 74 -8.60 5.87 1.01
C CYS A 74 -8.58 5.06 2.32
N LEU A 75 -7.38 4.75 2.82
CA LEU A 75 -7.20 3.94 4.02
C LEU A 75 -7.18 4.83 5.26
N VAL A 76 -8.08 4.55 6.21
CA VAL A 76 -8.05 5.19 7.53
C VAL A 76 -6.87 4.66 8.36
N PRO A 77 -6.32 5.47 9.28
CA PRO A 77 -5.30 5.00 10.21
C PRO A 77 -5.77 3.81 11.03
N LEU A 78 -4.85 2.88 11.33
CA LEU A 78 -5.12 1.70 12.17
C LEU A 78 -5.63 2.07 13.58
N SER A 79 -5.38 3.30 14.05
CA SER A 79 -5.91 3.83 15.31
C SER A 79 -7.40 4.20 15.25
N HIS A 80 -8.02 4.29 14.06
CA HIS A 80 -9.39 4.78 13.85
C HIS A 80 -10.34 3.62 13.52
N LEU A 81 -10.49 2.66 14.44
CA LEU A 81 -11.25 1.42 14.22
C LEU A 81 -12.77 1.62 14.02
N ASN A 82 -13.31 2.80 14.36
CA ASN A 82 -14.74 3.10 14.26
C ASN A 82 -15.16 3.70 12.90
N VAL A 83 -14.23 3.91 11.98
CA VAL A 83 -14.49 4.50 10.66
C VAL A 83 -14.04 3.52 9.58
N SER A 84 -14.87 3.31 8.56
CA SER A 84 -14.52 2.43 7.45
C SER A 84 -13.69 3.15 6.39
N SER A 85 -12.62 2.51 5.93
CA SER A 85 -11.95 2.84 4.67
C SER A 85 -12.90 2.71 3.48
N LYS A 86 -12.57 3.35 2.36
CA LYS A 86 -13.40 3.31 1.14
C LYS A 86 -12.60 2.86 -0.07
N LEU A 87 -13.29 2.14 -0.95
CA LEU A 87 -12.85 1.74 -2.28
C LEU A 87 -13.94 2.18 -3.26
N GLN A 88 -13.53 2.79 -4.36
CA GLN A 88 -14.42 3.24 -5.43
C GLN A 88 -13.88 2.77 -6.78
N PHE A 89 -14.79 2.37 -7.65
CA PHE A 89 -14.51 1.96 -9.03
C PHE A 89 -15.03 3.03 -10.00
N GLY A 90 -14.29 3.24 -11.08
CA GLY A 90 -14.65 4.22 -12.12
C GLY A 90 -14.10 5.62 -11.88
N SER A 91 -14.63 6.57 -12.63
CA SER A 91 -14.10 7.93 -12.75
C SER A 91 -15.08 8.93 -12.17
N HIS A 92 -15.03 9.14 -10.87
CA HIS A 92 -15.81 10.20 -10.21
C HIS A 92 -14.96 11.47 -10.16
N PRO A 93 -15.49 12.67 -10.43
CA PRO A 93 -14.69 13.90 -10.39
C PRO A 93 -13.96 14.13 -9.05
N ALA A 94 -14.54 13.66 -7.95
CA ALA A 94 -13.92 13.74 -6.61
C ALA A 94 -12.79 12.71 -6.36
N THR A 95 -12.61 11.72 -7.25
CA THR A 95 -11.54 10.71 -7.15
C THR A 95 -10.45 10.86 -8.19
N VAL A 96 -10.67 11.67 -9.22
CA VAL A 96 -9.65 11.99 -10.22
C VAL A 96 -8.79 13.12 -9.67
N VAL A 97 -7.63 12.75 -9.13
CA VAL A 97 -6.75 13.69 -8.41
C VAL A 97 -5.52 14.06 -9.20
N ARG A 98 -5.17 13.28 -10.24
CA ARG A 98 -3.98 13.56 -11.06
C ARG A 98 -3.98 14.99 -11.59
N GLY A 99 -2.87 15.70 -11.36
CA GLY A 99 -2.65 17.07 -11.82
C GLY A 99 -3.16 18.15 -10.86
N LEU A 100 -3.79 17.77 -9.75
CA LEU A 100 -4.10 18.69 -8.66
C LEU A 100 -2.83 19.07 -7.87
N PRO A 101 -2.83 20.21 -7.16
CA PRO A 101 -1.75 20.56 -6.25
C PRO A 101 -1.49 19.47 -5.21
N GLU A 102 -0.23 19.32 -4.80
CA GLU A 102 0.21 18.37 -3.75
C GLU A 102 0.04 16.88 -4.08
N VAL A 103 -0.52 16.55 -5.25
CA VAL A 103 -0.66 15.17 -5.71
C VAL A 103 0.67 14.66 -6.26
N VAL A 104 1.07 13.49 -5.76
CA VAL A 104 2.26 12.79 -6.22
C VAL A 104 1.83 11.67 -7.14
N SER A 105 2.27 11.69 -8.40
CA SER A 105 1.98 10.64 -9.37
C SER A 105 3.25 9.89 -9.78
N THR A 106 3.13 8.59 -10.03
CA THR A 106 4.23 7.76 -10.52
C THR A 106 3.72 6.69 -11.51
N PRO A 107 4.50 6.32 -12.54
CA PRO A 107 4.10 5.30 -13.50
C PRO A 107 3.88 3.92 -12.85
N LEU A 108 2.82 3.25 -13.28
CA LEU A 108 2.59 1.83 -13.02
C LEU A 108 3.27 0.99 -14.10
N ILE A 109 4.03 -0.01 -13.67
CA ILE A 109 4.77 -0.92 -14.53
C ILE A 109 4.18 -2.33 -14.40
N LEU A 110 3.89 -2.95 -15.53
CA LEU A 110 3.45 -4.35 -15.58
C LEU A 110 4.63 -5.23 -15.97
N LYS A 111 4.83 -6.30 -15.21
CA LYS A 111 5.84 -7.33 -15.49
C LYS A 111 5.16 -8.67 -15.69
N PRO A 112 5.66 -9.55 -16.58
CA PRO A 112 5.20 -10.93 -16.64
C PRO A 112 5.61 -11.71 -15.37
N PRO A 113 4.72 -12.52 -14.77
CA PRO A 113 3.29 -12.63 -15.07
C PRO A 113 2.53 -11.37 -14.60
N ARG A 114 1.61 -10.86 -15.43
CA ARG A 114 0.85 -9.63 -15.18
C ARG A 114 -0.16 -9.81 -14.04
N ILE A 115 0.32 -9.74 -12.81
CA ILE A 115 -0.46 -9.95 -11.59
C ILE A 115 -0.41 -8.67 -10.73
N PHE A 116 0.78 -8.14 -10.51
CA PHE A 116 0.99 -6.97 -9.65
C PHE A 116 1.15 -5.68 -10.45
N TYR A 117 0.95 -4.55 -9.78
CA TYR A 117 1.37 -3.25 -10.28
C TYR A 117 2.69 -2.85 -9.62
N TYR A 118 3.72 -2.66 -10.43
CA TYR A 118 5.03 -2.26 -9.95
C TYR A 118 5.22 -0.75 -10.05
N LEU A 119 5.95 -0.20 -9.09
CA LEU A 119 6.48 1.15 -9.07
C LEU A 119 8.00 1.10 -9.18
N THR A 120 8.62 2.22 -9.54
CA THR A 120 10.08 2.35 -9.54
C THR A 120 10.49 3.24 -8.38
N LEU A 121 10.91 2.64 -7.27
CA LEU A 121 11.48 3.35 -6.12
C LEU A 121 12.94 3.69 -6.39
N LEU A 122 13.27 4.97 -6.36
CA LEU A 122 14.62 5.51 -6.59
C LEU A 122 15.43 5.63 -5.30
N GLY A 123 14.75 5.78 -4.17
CA GLY A 123 15.37 5.90 -2.85
C GLY A 123 14.37 6.38 -1.81
N ILE A 124 14.81 6.34 -0.55
CA ILE A 124 14.05 6.87 0.58
C ILE A 124 14.92 7.90 1.29
N SER A 125 14.40 9.12 1.43
CA SER A 125 15.07 10.20 2.16
C SER A 125 14.58 10.32 3.59
N VAL A 126 15.49 10.58 4.52
CA VAL A 126 15.24 10.96 5.92
C VAL A 126 15.93 12.31 6.13
N GLY A 127 15.16 13.39 6.16
CA GLY A 127 15.72 14.74 6.07
C GLY A 127 16.57 14.91 4.80
N ASN A 128 17.84 15.26 4.96
CA ASN A 128 18.78 15.48 3.85
C ASN A 128 19.54 14.23 3.41
N GLN A 129 19.42 13.11 4.13
CA GLN A 129 20.10 11.86 3.78
C GLN A 129 19.19 10.99 2.94
N THR A 130 19.70 10.40 1.86
CA THR A 130 18.94 9.52 0.98
C THR A 130 19.61 8.16 0.87
N VAL A 131 18.85 7.11 1.16
CA VAL A 131 19.27 5.72 0.98
C VAL A 131 18.70 5.22 -0.34
N VAL A 132 19.56 4.68 -1.20
CA VAL A 132 19.18 4.24 -2.55
C VAL A 132 19.22 2.71 -2.65
N PRO A 133 18.35 2.09 -3.46
CA PRO A 133 18.43 0.66 -3.73
C PRO A 133 19.79 0.29 -4.36
N PRO A 134 20.29 -0.94 -4.19
CA PRO A 134 21.51 -1.40 -4.86
C PRO A 134 21.35 -1.33 -6.38
N THR A 135 22.00 -0.38 -7.05
CA THR A 135 21.96 -0.27 -8.51
C THR A 135 23.11 -1.05 -9.13
N GLY A 136 22.85 -2.28 -9.58
CA GLY A 136 23.74 -2.95 -10.51
C GLY A 136 23.64 -2.28 -11.89
N GLY A 137 24.47 -1.26 -12.14
CA GLY A 137 24.90 -0.68 -13.43
C GLY A 137 23.89 -0.24 -14.50
N ASN A 138 22.65 -0.76 -14.55
CA ASN A 138 21.76 -0.62 -15.70
C ASN A 138 20.33 -0.23 -15.29
N HIS A 139 19.98 1.05 -15.51
CA HIS A 139 18.71 1.64 -15.06
C HIS A 139 17.45 0.92 -15.55
N GLN A 140 17.47 0.29 -16.75
CA GLN A 140 16.32 -0.44 -17.28
C GLN A 140 15.98 -1.71 -16.50
N GLN A 141 16.97 -2.39 -15.88
CA GLN A 141 16.71 -3.58 -15.06
C GLN A 141 16.04 -3.23 -13.72
N HIS A 142 16.17 -1.98 -13.27
CA HIS A 142 15.68 -1.52 -11.97
C HIS A 142 14.29 -0.86 -12.02
N ARG A 143 13.72 -0.65 -13.20
CA ARG A 143 12.34 -0.16 -13.32
C ARG A 143 11.36 -1.20 -12.79
N GLY A 144 10.37 -0.78 -12.00
CA GLY A 144 9.39 -1.67 -11.39
C GLY A 144 10.01 -2.56 -10.30
N ASN A 145 10.87 -2.02 -9.45
CA ASN A 145 11.62 -2.77 -8.42
C ASN A 145 10.82 -3.04 -7.14
N ILE A 146 9.64 -2.47 -6.99
CA ILE A 146 8.74 -2.66 -5.85
C ILE A 146 7.30 -2.74 -6.36
N TYR A 147 6.45 -3.59 -5.80
CA TYR A 147 5.02 -3.54 -6.11
C TYR A 147 4.23 -2.93 -4.97
N ILE A 148 3.17 -2.23 -5.32
CA ILE A 148 2.25 -1.62 -4.35
C ILE A 148 1.17 -2.64 -3.97
N ASP A 149 0.93 -2.81 -2.67
CA ASP A 149 -0.03 -3.79 -2.18
C ASP A 149 -0.82 -3.29 -0.97
N SER A 150 -2.14 -3.19 -1.12
CA SER A 150 -3.04 -2.84 -0.03
C SER A 150 -3.29 -4.01 0.95
N GLY A 151 -2.98 -5.25 0.54
CA GLY A 151 -3.15 -6.46 1.36
C GLY A 151 -1.98 -6.75 2.30
N THR A 152 -0.82 -6.12 2.07
CA THR A 152 0.36 -6.26 2.93
C THR A 152 0.46 -5.07 3.89
N THR A 153 0.53 -5.31 5.20
CA THR A 153 0.54 -4.24 6.21
C THR A 153 1.80 -3.36 6.16
N PHE A 154 2.98 -3.96 6.26
CA PHE A 154 4.27 -3.26 6.31
C PHE A 154 4.93 -3.18 4.95
N SER A 155 5.81 -2.21 4.75
CA SER A 155 6.64 -2.16 3.55
C SER A 155 7.86 -3.09 3.68
N PHE A 156 8.14 -3.87 2.64
CA PHE A 156 9.27 -4.80 2.60
C PHE A 156 10.29 -4.32 1.57
N LEU A 157 11.52 -4.05 2.02
CA LEU A 157 12.59 -3.51 1.18
C LEU A 157 13.71 -4.54 0.98
N PRO A 158 14.48 -4.45 -0.11
CA PRO A 158 15.73 -5.20 -0.23
C PRO A 158 16.59 -5.01 1.02
N THR A 159 17.24 -6.08 1.46
CA THR A 159 17.91 -6.13 2.77
C THR A 159 18.89 -4.96 2.99
N ASP A 160 19.72 -4.62 2.01
CA ASP A 160 20.69 -3.53 2.11
C ASP A 160 20.02 -2.15 2.19
N LEU A 161 18.97 -1.93 1.38
CA LEU A 161 18.18 -0.69 1.42
C LEU A 161 17.49 -0.52 2.78
N TYR A 162 16.96 -1.61 3.33
CA TYR A 162 16.32 -1.59 4.65
C TYR A 162 17.31 -1.20 5.74
N PHE A 163 18.49 -1.82 5.81
CA PHE A 163 19.44 -1.53 6.89
C PHE A 163 20.01 -0.11 6.80
N GLY A 164 20.25 0.39 5.58
CA GLY A 164 20.60 1.81 5.41
C GLY A 164 19.49 2.75 5.89
N LEU A 165 18.22 2.43 5.62
CA LEU A 165 17.08 3.20 6.12
C LEU A 165 16.97 3.11 7.64
N GLU A 166 17.08 1.91 8.23
CA GLU A 166 17.02 1.66 9.67
C GLU A 166 18.05 2.52 10.41
N GLU A 167 19.31 2.52 9.94
CA GLU A 167 20.38 3.31 10.52
C GLU A 167 20.14 4.82 10.39
N THR A 168 19.70 5.27 9.21
CA THR A 168 19.41 6.70 8.96
C THR A 168 18.27 7.20 9.85
N VAL A 169 17.18 6.42 9.99
CA VAL A 169 16.07 6.74 10.89
C VAL A 169 16.53 6.75 12.35
N LYS A 170 17.33 5.76 12.76
CA LYS A 170 17.87 5.68 14.11
C LYS A 170 18.69 6.92 14.45
N SER A 171 19.59 7.34 13.57
CA SER A 171 20.38 8.56 13.74
C SER A 171 19.53 9.82 13.80
N SER A 172 18.44 9.89 13.04
CA SER A 172 17.56 11.06 13.01
C SER A 172 16.70 11.21 14.28
N ILE A 173 16.26 10.12 14.91
CA ILE A 173 15.43 10.16 16.12
C ILE A 173 16.28 10.53 17.36
N GLY A 174 17.53 10.11 17.40
CA GLY A 174 18.46 10.46 18.50
C GLY A 174 18.12 9.84 19.86
N GLN A 175 17.16 8.90 19.91
CA GLN A 175 16.83 8.10 21.09
C GLN A 175 17.44 6.70 20.96
N GLU A 176 17.67 6.02 22.08
CA GLU A 176 18.14 4.62 22.04
C GLU A 176 16.96 3.69 21.69
N PRO A 177 17.08 2.86 20.64
CA PRO A 177 16.02 1.91 20.30
C PRO A 177 15.89 0.81 21.36
N MET A 178 14.69 0.26 21.46
CA MET A 178 14.43 -0.92 22.27
C MET A 178 15.22 -2.12 21.75
N LYS A 179 15.50 -3.09 22.63
CA LYS A 179 16.05 -4.37 22.21
C LYS A 179 15.08 -5.07 21.25
N PRO A 180 15.57 -5.72 20.18
CA PRO A 180 14.71 -6.48 19.28
C PRO A 180 13.88 -7.52 20.03
N ASP A 181 12.58 -7.57 19.75
CA ASP A 181 11.67 -8.55 20.32
C ASP A 181 11.37 -9.65 19.27
N PRO A 182 11.72 -10.92 19.53
CA PRO A 182 11.39 -12.03 18.65
C PRO A 182 9.89 -12.18 18.33
N LYS A 183 9.00 -11.71 19.21
CA LYS A 183 7.54 -11.72 18.98
C LYS A 183 7.11 -10.69 17.94
N ARG A 184 7.93 -9.67 17.68
CA ARG A 184 7.65 -8.58 16.72
C ARG A 184 8.47 -8.77 15.44
N ARG A 185 8.31 -9.95 14.80
CA ARG A 185 9.17 -10.45 13.71
C ARG A 185 9.47 -9.44 12.59
N PHE A 186 8.51 -8.58 12.23
CA PHE A 186 8.65 -7.60 11.15
C PHE A 186 8.94 -6.17 11.62
N LEU A 187 9.02 -5.92 12.93
CA LEU A 187 9.22 -4.60 13.52
C LEU A 187 10.54 -4.59 14.29
N ARG A 188 11.62 -4.28 13.60
CA ARG A 188 12.98 -4.36 14.17
C ARG A 188 13.40 -3.11 14.92
N LEU A 189 12.98 -1.94 14.44
CA LEU A 189 13.32 -0.65 15.03
C LEU A 189 12.11 -0.11 15.78
N CYS A 190 12.16 -0.16 17.11
CA CYS A 190 11.10 0.28 18.01
C CYS A 190 11.64 1.17 19.12
N TYR A 191 10.78 2.06 19.63
CA TYR A 191 11.11 3.02 20.68
C TYR A 191 9.99 3.09 21.72
N GLN A 192 10.36 3.27 22.98
CA GLN A 192 9.44 3.49 24.08
C GLN A 192 9.14 4.98 24.23
N GLY A 193 7.86 5.36 24.28
CA GLY A 193 7.45 6.76 24.52
C GLY A 193 7.72 7.70 23.34
N LEU A 194 7.86 7.16 22.13
CA LEU A 194 8.11 7.94 20.92
C LEU A 194 6.87 8.78 20.57
N ARG A 195 7.04 10.11 20.51
CA ARG A 195 5.95 11.02 20.13
C ARG A 195 5.96 11.25 18.62
N PRO A 196 4.83 11.57 17.99
CA PRO A 196 4.76 11.83 16.55
C PRO A 196 5.75 12.90 16.06
N GLU A 197 5.99 13.95 16.86
CA GLU A 197 6.95 15.01 16.56
C GLU A 197 8.42 14.57 16.57
N ASP A 198 8.73 13.47 17.26
CA ASP A 198 10.09 12.91 17.32
C ASP A 198 10.37 12.01 16.09
N VAL A 199 9.33 11.62 15.33
CA VAL A 199 9.45 10.76 14.16
C VAL A 199 9.77 11.59 12.92
N PRO A 200 10.88 11.32 12.21
CA PRO A 200 11.22 12.06 11.01
C PRO A 200 10.23 11.75 9.88
N VAL A 201 9.91 12.77 9.07
CA VAL A 201 9.21 12.56 7.81
C VAL A 201 10.15 11.82 6.84
N LEU A 202 9.68 10.68 6.31
CA LEU A 202 10.38 9.97 5.25
C LEU A 202 9.88 10.45 3.90
N THR A 203 10.71 10.41 2.86
CA THR A 203 10.26 10.70 1.48
C THR A 203 10.58 9.52 0.59
N ALA A 204 9.57 8.79 0.15
CA ALA A 204 9.72 7.76 -0.88
C ALA A 204 9.80 8.44 -2.25
N ARG A 205 10.97 8.36 -2.89
CA ARG A 205 11.24 9.00 -4.19
C ARG A 205 10.95 7.99 -5.29
N PHE A 206 9.97 8.27 -6.15
CA PHE A 206 9.60 7.41 -7.26
C PHE A 206 9.98 8.02 -8.62
N GLU A 207 10.16 7.15 -9.62
CA GLU A 207 10.31 7.57 -11.03
C GLU A 207 9.16 8.47 -11.46
N GLY A 208 9.47 9.46 -12.31
CA GLY A 208 8.50 10.44 -12.81
C GLY A 208 8.41 11.73 -11.95
N GLY A 209 9.32 11.91 -10.99
CA GLY A 209 9.40 13.11 -10.15
C GLY A 209 8.50 13.07 -8.91
N GLY A 210 8.05 11.89 -8.49
CA GLY A 210 7.14 11.75 -7.36
C GLY A 210 7.87 11.61 -6.03
N ASP A 211 7.94 12.68 -5.25
CA ASP A 211 8.43 12.67 -3.87
C ASP A 211 7.23 12.50 -2.90
N LEU A 212 6.94 11.25 -2.52
CA LEU A 212 5.85 10.96 -1.59
C LEU A 212 6.33 11.09 -0.15
N LYS A 213 5.89 12.16 0.52
CA LYS A 213 6.17 12.40 1.94
C LYS A 213 5.34 11.47 2.82
N LEU A 214 6.00 10.66 3.63
CA LEU A 214 5.42 9.75 4.59
C LEU A 214 5.56 10.35 5.99
N ASN A 215 4.45 10.82 6.53
CA ASN A 215 4.38 11.34 7.89
C ASN A 215 4.52 10.20 8.91
N PRO A 216 4.57 10.49 10.23
CA PRO A 216 4.71 9.45 11.25
C PRO A 216 3.66 8.34 11.14
N VAL A 217 2.41 8.68 10.83
CA VAL A 217 1.31 7.70 10.63
C VAL A 217 1.52 6.77 9.42
N ASN A 218 2.39 7.15 8.48
CA ASN A 218 2.71 6.39 7.27
C ASN A 218 3.96 5.52 7.41
N SER A 219 4.79 5.79 8.42
CA SER A 219 6.12 5.20 8.56
C SER A 219 6.30 4.46 9.89
N PHE A 220 5.48 4.74 10.90
CA PHE A 220 5.51 4.09 12.20
C PHE A 220 4.12 3.58 12.60
N VAL A 221 4.11 2.44 13.30
CA VAL A 221 2.92 1.87 13.93
C VAL A 221 3.06 1.87 15.44
N ASN A 222 1.95 2.15 16.14
CA ASN A 222 1.87 1.97 17.59
C ASN A 222 1.39 0.55 17.88
N VAL A 223 2.18 -0.22 18.63
CA VAL A 223 1.90 -1.62 18.97
C VAL A 223 1.36 -1.81 20.38
N GLY A 224 0.89 -0.74 21.02
CA GLY A 224 0.45 -0.72 22.42
C GLY A 224 1.56 -0.31 23.40
N ASP A 225 1.18 -0.04 24.64
CA ASP A 225 2.08 0.28 25.75
C ASP A 225 3.06 1.44 25.50
N GLY A 226 2.69 2.36 24.61
CA GLY A 226 3.53 3.50 24.22
C GLY A 226 4.72 3.12 23.33
N ILE A 227 4.68 1.96 22.67
CA ILE A 227 5.75 1.49 21.78
C ILE A 227 5.42 1.86 20.33
N GLY A 228 6.29 2.66 19.72
CA GLY A 228 6.26 3.00 18.30
C GLY A 228 7.33 2.26 17.51
N CYS A 229 6.98 1.63 16.40
CA CYS A 229 7.90 0.85 15.58
C CYS A 229 7.87 1.27 14.10
N LEU A 230 9.03 1.28 13.45
CA LEU A 230 9.17 1.53 12.02
C LEU A 230 8.41 0.44 11.22
N ALA A 231 7.49 0.87 10.35
CA ALA A 231 6.62 0.02 9.53
C ALA A 231 7.29 -0.49 8.24
N PHE A 232 8.60 -0.73 8.32
CA PHE A 232 9.44 -1.28 7.25
C PHE A 232 10.18 -2.52 7.75
N ALA A 233 10.36 -3.50 6.87
CA ALA A 233 11.09 -4.73 7.16
C ALA A 233 12.00 -5.15 5.99
N PRO A 234 13.09 -5.90 6.25
CA PRO A 234 13.92 -6.44 5.20
C PRO A 234 13.26 -7.66 4.55
N THR A 235 13.46 -7.83 3.24
CA THR A 235 13.09 -9.05 2.51
C THR A 235 14.22 -9.52 1.60
N LYS A 236 14.27 -10.84 1.38
CA LYS A 236 15.04 -11.49 0.31
C LYS A 236 14.16 -11.85 -0.89
N GLY A 237 12.84 -11.70 -0.74
CA GLY A 237 11.86 -11.89 -1.80
C GLY A 237 11.61 -10.61 -2.59
N VAL A 238 10.42 -10.51 -3.17
CA VAL A 238 10.03 -9.34 -3.96
C VAL A 238 9.69 -8.16 -3.03
N PRO A 239 10.25 -6.96 -3.24
CA PRO A 239 9.92 -5.79 -2.43
C PRO A 239 8.45 -5.35 -2.56
N VAL A 240 7.89 -4.84 -1.47
CA VAL A 240 6.48 -4.45 -1.35
C VAL A 240 6.35 -3.07 -0.72
N PHE A 241 5.55 -2.20 -1.32
CA PHE A 241 5.10 -0.95 -0.71
C PHE A 241 3.75 -1.21 -0.05
N GLY A 242 3.76 -1.31 1.28
CA GLY A 242 2.65 -1.81 2.11
C GLY A 242 1.68 -0.72 2.56
N ASN A 243 0.53 -1.16 3.07
CA ASN A 243 -0.65 -0.33 3.23
C ASN A 243 -0.54 0.75 4.32
N VAL A 244 0.32 0.59 5.34
CA VAL A 244 0.58 1.64 6.33
C VAL A 244 1.08 2.91 5.64
N ALA A 245 1.94 2.76 4.62
CA ALA A 245 2.47 3.88 3.84
C ALA A 245 1.40 4.59 2.99
N HIS A 246 0.25 3.95 2.75
CA HIS A 246 -0.87 4.50 1.98
C HIS A 246 -1.92 5.21 2.85
N THR A 247 -1.81 5.12 4.19
CA THR A 247 -2.76 5.72 5.14
C THR A 247 -2.93 7.21 4.90
N ASN A 248 -4.17 7.73 4.95
CA ASN A 248 -4.45 9.14 4.71
C ASN A 248 -3.95 9.67 3.34
N PHE A 249 -3.88 8.78 2.35
CA PHE A 249 -3.83 9.15 0.95
C PHE A 249 -5.08 8.64 0.24
N LEU A 250 -5.69 9.49 -0.57
CA LEU A 250 -6.55 9.01 -1.65
C LEU A 250 -5.61 8.50 -2.75
N VAL A 251 -5.56 7.17 -2.91
CA VAL A 251 -4.71 6.49 -3.87
C VAL A 251 -5.54 6.17 -5.11
N GLU A 252 -5.31 6.89 -6.20
CA GLU A 252 -5.99 6.70 -7.49
C GLU A 252 -5.12 5.86 -8.43
N TYR A 253 -5.67 4.76 -8.93
CA TYR A 253 -5.10 3.95 -10.01
C TYR A 253 -5.80 4.30 -11.31
N ASP A 254 -5.08 4.94 -12.23
CA ASP A 254 -5.50 5.19 -13.60
C ASP A 254 -4.84 4.14 -14.50
N LEU A 255 -5.55 3.04 -14.78
CA LEU A 255 -5.03 1.91 -15.55
C LEU A 255 -5.02 2.18 -17.05
N GLU A 256 -5.79 3.16 -17.53
CA GLU A 256 -5.73 3.61 -18.91
C GLU A 256 -4.42 4.36 -19.17
N LYS A 257 -4.03 5.25 -18.26
CA LYS A 257 -2.77 6.00 -18.35
C LYS A 257 -1.59 5.29 -17.70
N MET A 258 -1.82 4.14 -17.07
CA MET A 258 -0.83 3.37 -16.32
C MET A 258 -0.08 4.23 -15.29
N VAL A 259 -0.82 4.91 -14.42
CA VAL A 259 -0.31 5.80 -13.37
C VAL A 259 -1.04 5.56 -12.06
N VAL A 260 -0.32 5.61 -10.95
CA VAL A 260 -0.92 5.75 -9.62
C VAL A 260 -0.64 7.14 -9.07
N SER A 261 -1.62 7.72 -8.39
CA SER A 261 -1.53 9.05 -7.78
C SER A 261 -1.89 8.97 -6.30
N PHE A 262 -1.15 9.71 -5.47
CA PHE A 262 -1.33 9.80 -4.03
C PHE A 262 -1.67 11.26 -3.68
N MET A 263 -2.89 11.49 -3.21
CA MET A 263 -3.33 12.80 -2.72
C MET A 263 -3.45 12.77 -1.19
N PRO A 264 -2.72 13.60 -0.44
CA PRO A 264 -2.93 13.74 1.00
C PRO A 264 -4.42 13.99 1.31
N THR A 265 -5.04 13.13 2.12
CA THR A 265 -6.49 13.15 2.37
C THR A 265 -6.80 12.66 3.78
N ASP A 266 -7.66 13.37 4.51
CA ASP A 266 -8.25 12.83 5.74
C ASP A 266 -9.28 11.75 5.39
N CYS A 267 -8.82 10.50 5.29
CA CYS A 267 -9.64 9.38 4.84
C CYS A 267 -10.82 9.08 5.78
N ALA A 268 -10.78 9.54 7.03
CA ALA A 268 -11.90 9.39 7.97
C ALA A 268 -13.05 10.35 7.65
N LYS A 269 -12.78 11.47 6.95
CA LYS A 269 -13.79 12.45 6.52
C LYS A 269 -14.11 12.38 5.03
N TRP A 270 -13.29 11.69 4.25
CA TRP A 270 -13.46 11.59 2.82
C TRP A 270 -14.76 10.86 2.46
N LYS A 271 -15.62 11.53 1.67
CA LYS A 271 -16.97 11.06 1.34
C LYS A 271 -17.06 10.42 -0.02
#